data_AF-A0A1H8WB58-F1
#
_entry.id   AF-A0A1H8WB58-F1
#
_cell.length_a   1.000
_cell.length_b   1.000
_cell.length_c   1.000
_cell.angle_alpha   90.00
_cell.angle_beta   90.00
_cell.angle_gamma   90.00
#
_symmetry.space_group_name_H-M   'P 1'
#
loop_
_entity.id
_entity.type
_entity.pdbx_description
1 polymer ?
#
loop_
_entity_poly.entity_id
_entity_poly.type
_entity_poly.pdbx_seq_one_letter_code
_entity_poly.pdbx_strand_id
1 'polypeptide(L)'
;MLTWNEKRQLTKLAAWYYIDGWTHEQIAAKLGVSRPVVSKQLQKARDLGIIDFYIESETETTLSLENKLKKKFELTYIKVIPNNTNLSSLKAHIMKAAVQYLTTRLPHIASLGIGWGNTMFDLVAEFPYRPFASLHIVPLIGGISASTKKIHSNDLVTQLAKKLMCSYSYLYSPFLATTLEMKEQLLQIPEIAQTLSEARQVDLAVVGIGVASKSATLSKVGYLSEEDVLALEKSNVAGDITSCFFDKTGNEISCSFNLRTIGIGLKELRAIPEVVGIAYEKEKVASAYISLKHKYLNSFITNEDTALSLLNMP
;
A
#
# COMPACT_ATOMS: atom_id res chain seq x y z
N MET A 1 -30.13 3.36 -7.48
CA MET A 1 -29.01 2.46 -7.85
C MET A 1 -29.20 2.04 -9.29
N LEU A 2 -28.12 1.93 -10.08
CA LEU A 2 -28.22 1.40 -11.45
C LEU A 2 -28.52 -0.09 -11.43
N THR A 3 -29.31 -0.52 -12.40
CA THR A 3 -29.46 -1.95 -12.69
C THR A 3 -28.14 -2.50 -13.26
N TRP A 4 -27.94 -3.81 -13.11
CA TRP A 4 -26.76 -4.51 -13.67
C TRP A 4 -26.65 -4.31 -15.19
N ASN A 5 -27.79 -4.32 -15.89
CA ASN A 5 -27.85 -4.10 -17.34
C ASN A 5 -27.41 -2.68 -17.74
N GLU A 6 -27.83 -1.65 -17.01
CA GLU A 6 -27.42 -0.27 -17.28
C GLU A 6 -25.92 -0.08 -17.07
N LYS A 7 -25.36 -0.62 -15.97
CA LYS A 7 -23.92 -0.54 -15.72
C LYS A 7 -23.10 -1.26 -16.80
N ARG A 8 -23.57 -2.43 -17.25
CA ARG A 8 -22.93 -3.19 -18.35
C ARG A 8 -22.99 -2.44 -19.68
N GLN A 9 -24.10 -1.79 -20.00
CA GLN A 9 -24.22 -0.98 -21.21
C GLN A 9 -23.27 0.23 -21.18
N LEU A 10 -23.22 0.98 -20.06
CA LEU A 10 -22.31 2.11 -19.89
C LEU A 10 -20.84 1.68 -20.00
N THR A 11 -20.48 0.52 -19.43
CA THR A 11 -19.13 -0.05 -19.53
C THR A 11 -18.77 -0.40 -20.97
N LYS A 12 -19.68 -1.04 -21.71
CA LYS A 12 -19.46 -1.42 -23.11
C LYS A 12 -19.31 -0.20 -24.01
N LEU A 13 -20.13 0.82 -23.78
CA LEU A 13 -20.08 2.08 -24.51
C LEU A 13 -18.76 2.82 -24.24
N ALA A 14 -18.31 2.82 -22.98
CA ALA A 14 -17.01 3.37 -22.60
C ALA A 14 -15.84 2.65 -23.29
N ALA A 15 -15.87 1.32 -23.33
CA ALA A 15 -14.84 0.51 -23.99
C ALA A 15 -14.77 0.81 -25.50
N TRP A 16 -15.91 0.84 -26.19
CA TRP A 16 -15.94 1.19 -27.62
C TRP A 16 -15.30 2.55 -27.90
N TYR A 17 -15.58 3.56 -27.08
CA TYR A 17 -15.07 4.90 -27.30
C TYR A 17 -13.59 5.06 -26.91
N TYR A 18 -13.21 4.68 -25.68
CA TYR A 18 -11.89 4.97 -25.12
C TYR A 18 -10.84 3.89 -25.39
N ILE A 19 -11.25 2.65 -25.67
CA ILE A 19 -10.34 1.52 -25.92
C ILE A 19 -10.31 1.20 -27.40
N ASP A 20 -11.48 1.02 -28.03
CA ASP A 20 -11.56 0.59 -29.43
C ASP A 20 -11.52 1.77 -30.43
N GLY A 21 -11.49 3.01 -29.94
CA GLY A 21 -11.35 4.22 -30.75
C GLY A 21 -12.57 4.57 -31.61
N TRP A 22 -13.77 4.07 -31.26
CA TRP A 22 -14.99 4.37 -32.01
C TRP A 22 -15.39 5.84 -31.84
N THR A 23 -15.90 6.43 -32.91
CA THR A 23 -16.52 7.77 -32.88
C THR A 23 -17.90 7.72 -32.21
N HIS A 24 -18.39 8.88 -31.76
CA HIS A 24 -19.74 8.97 -31.23
C HIS A 24 -20.79 8.58 -32.28
N GLU A 25 -20.56 8.90 -33.55
CA GLU A 25 -21.40 8.53 -34.69
C GLU A 25 -21.49 7.01 -34.87
N GLN A 26 -20.37 6.29 -34.82
CA GLN A 26 -20.33 4.83 -34.94
C GLN A 26 -21.08 4.15 -33.79
N ILE A 27 -20.89 4.64 -32.56
CA ILE A 27 -21.59 4.11 -31.38
C ILE A 27 -23.10 4.40 -31.47
N ALA A 28 -23.48 5.62 -31.88
CA ALA A 28 -24.85 6.05 -32.04
C ALA A 28 -25.60 5.18 -33.06
N ALA A 29 -25.00 4.95 -34.23
CA ALA A 29 -25.54 4.08 -35.27
C ALA A 29 -25.69 2.63 -34.78
N LYS A 30 -24.71 2.11 -34.04
CA LYS A 30 -24.74 0.74 -33.51
C LYS A 30 -25.85 0.52 -32.48
N LEU A 31 -26.17 1.55 -31.70
CA LEU A 31 -27.18 1.49 -30.63
C LEU A 31 -28.56 1.99 -31.04
N GLY A 32 -28.71 2.54 -32.26
CA GLY A 32 -29.97 3.14 -32.71
C GLY A 32 -30.36 4.39 -31.93
N VAL A 33 -29.38 5.16 -31.45
CA VAL A 33 -29.60 6.40 -30.67
C VAL A 33 -28.92 7.58 -31.33
N SER A 34 -29.20 8.81 -30.87
CA SER A 34 -28.55 10.01 -31.39
C SER A 34 -27.17 10.25 -30.74
N ARG A 35 -26.29 10.96 -31.45
CA ARG A 35 -24.95 11.35 -30.96
C ARG A 35 -24.97 12.04 -29.58
N PRO A 36 -25.91 12.97 -29.27
CA PRO A 36 -26.00 13.57 -27.94
C PRO A 36 -26.33 12.55 -26.83
N VAL A 37 -27.08 11.48 -27.14
CA VAL A 37 -27.37 10.42 -26.17
C VAL A 37 -26.09 9.66 -25.82
N VAL A 38 -25.25 9.35 -26.81
CA VAL A 38 -23.93 8.71 -26.58
C VAL A 38 -23.05 9.59 -25.68
N SER A 39 -22.94 10.89 -25.97
CA SER A 39 -22.17 11.83 -25.14
C SER A 39 -22.70 11.88 -23.70
N LYS A 40 -24.02 11.97 -23.52
CA LYS A 40 -24.66 11.97 -22.20
C LYS A 40 -24.44 10.65 -21.44
N GLN A 41 -24.42 9.52 -22.14
CA GLN A 41 -24.12 8.22 -21.54
C GLN A 41 -22.64 8.08 -21.16
N LEU A 42 -21.69 8.57 -21.99
CA LEU A 42 -20.27 8.65 -21.62
C LEU A 42 -20.07 9.52 -20.39
N GLN A 43 -20.73 10.69 -20.33
CA GLN A 43 -20.65 11.57 -19.17
C GLN A 43 -21.26 10.90 -17.93
N LYS A 44 -22.44 10.28 -18.06
CA LYS A 44 -23.05 9.49 -16.98
C LYS A 44 -22.11 8.39 -16.50
N ALA A 45 -21.41 7.70 -17.40
CA ALA A 45 -20.42 6.69 -17.03
C ALA A 45 -19.23 7.27 -16.24
N ARG A 46 -18.78 8.49 -16.57
CA ARG A 46 -17.78 9.23 -15.76
C ARG A 46 -18.31 9.60 -14.39
N ASP A 47 -19.49 10.21 -14.33
CA ASP A 47 -20.11 10.68 -13.07
C ASP A 47 -20.35 9.53 -12.08
N LEU A 48 -20.55 8.31 -12.61
CA LEU A 48 -20.75 7.08 -11.84
C LEU A 48 -19.45 6.35 -11.50
N GLY A 49 -18.29 6.86 -11.91
CA GLY A 49 -16.98 6.22 -11.71
C GLY A 49 -16.80 4.92 -12.51
N ILE A 50 -17.59 4.70 -13.57
CA ILE A 50 -17.38 3.59 -14.52
C ILE A 50 -16.16 3.91 -15.41
N ILE A 51 -15.91 5.19 -15.64
CA ILE A 51 -14.75 5.71 -16.37
C ILE A 51 -14.01 6.62 -15.41
N ASP A 52 -12.74 6.31 -15.17
CA ASP A 52 -11.83 7.14 -14.40
C ASP A 52 -10.63 7.46 -15.29
N PHE A 53 -10.26 8.74 -15.39
CA PHE A 53 -9.10 9.15 -16.15
C PHE A 53 -7.95 9.38 -15.18
N TYR A 54 -6.92 8.58 -15.35
CA TYR A 54 -5.60 8.93 -14.86
C TYR A 54 -4.84 9.57 -16.02
N ILE A 55 -4.61 10.88 -15.92
CA ILE A 55 -3.69 11.56 -16.83
C ILE A 55 -2.35 11.58 -16.12
N GLU A 56 -1.42 10.79 -16.63
CA GLU A 56 -0.03 10.81 -16.20
C GLU A 56 0.59 12.14 -16.65
N SER A 57 0.51 13.14 -15.78
CA SER A 57 1.21 14.41 -15.96
C SER A 57 2.58 14.28 -15.30
N GLU A 58 3.49 13.57 -15.98
CA GLU A 58 4.90 13.67 -15.64
C GLU A 58 5.37 15.09 -15.93
N THR A 59 5.70 15.83 -14.88
CA THR A 59 6.42 17.08 -15.04
C THR A 59 7.90 16.78 -15.18
N GLU A 60 8.64 17.63 -15.89
CA GLU A 60 10.11 17.55 -15.88
C GLU A 60 10.66 17.55 -14.44
N THR A 61 9.97 18.24 -13.52
CA THR A 61 10.28 18.26 -12.08
C THR A 61 10.16 16.87 -11.43
N THR A 62 9.02 16.20 -11.55
CA THR A 62 8.79 14.88 -10.92
C THR A 62 9.73 13.82 -11.47
N LEU A 63 9.97 13.81 -12.79
CA LEU A 63 10.96 12.92 -13.42
C LEU A 63 12.39 13.20 -12.95
N SER A 64 12.75 14.46 -12.77
CA SER A 64 14.06 14.85 -12.21
C SER A 64 14.21 14.37 -10.76
N LEU A 65 13.17 14.52 -9.94
CA LEU A 65 13.16 14.04 -8.55
C LEU A 65 13.30 12.52 -8.47
N GLU A 66 12.53 11.79 -9.27
CA GLU A 66 12.61 10.33 -9.39
C GLU A 66 14.02 9.88 -9.74
N ASN A 67 14.63 10.45 -10.78
CA ASN A 67 16.00 10.10 -11.19
C ASN A 67 17.03 10.39 -10.09
N LYS A 68 16.92 11.52 -9.38
CA LYS A 68 17.84 11.87 -8.29
C LYS A 68 17.70 10.92 -7.11
N LEU A 69 16.47 10.62 -6.69
CA LEU A 69 16.20 9.72 -5.56
C LEU A 69 16.56 8.27 -5.90
N LYS A 70 16.26 7.83 -7.12
CA LYS A 70 16.66 6.50 -7.62
C LYS A 70 18.16 6.30 -7.52
N LYS A 71 18.95 7.31 -7.91
CA LYS A 71 20.42 7.30 -7.78
C LYS A 71 20.87 7.37 -6.32
N LYS A 72 20.30 8.28 -5.53
CA LYS A 72 20.70 8.52 -4.12
C LYS A 72 20.50 7.28 -3.24
N PHE A 73 19.40 6.57 -3.42
CA PHE A 73 19.02 5.43 -2.57
C PHE A 73 19.10 4.08 -3.28
N GLU A 74 19.62 4.03 -4.52
CA GLU A 74 19.74 2.82 -5.35
C GLU A 74 18.41 2.07 -5.51
N LEU A 75 17.32 2.81 -5.75
CA LEU A 75 15.98 2.24 -5.86
C LEU A 75 15.80 1.47 -7.18
N THR A 76 15.09 0.34 -7.11
CA THR A 76 14.62 -0.38 -8.30
C THR A 76 13.52 0.41 -8.99
N TYR A 77 12.61 0.99 -8.21
CA TYR A 77 11.49 1.80 -8.68
C TYR A 77 11.22 3.01 -7.79
N ILE A 78 10.84 4.13 -8.39
CA ILE A 78 10.29 5.26 -7.66
C ILE A 78 9.20 5.93 -8.47
N LYS A 79 8.13 6.38 -7.80
CA LYS A 79 7.13 7.27 -8.39
C LYS A 79 6.88 8.47 -7.48
N VAL A 80 6.92 9.67 -8.05
CA VAL A 80 6.67 10.93 -7.37
C VAL A 80 5.42 11.59 -7.94
N ILE A 81 4.41 11.77 -7.08
CA ILE A 81 3.14 12.42 -7.45
C ILE A 81 3.24 13.93 -7.21
N PRO A 82 2.86 14.79 -8.17
CA PRO A 82 2.93 16.24 -8.02
C PRO A 82 1.96 16.75 -6.95
N ASN A 83 2.33 17.83 -6.25
CA ASN A 83 1.51 18.38 -5.14
C ASN A 83 0.38 19.31 -5.58
N ASN A 84 0.19 19.57 -6.88
CA ASN A 84 -0.85 20.48 -7.38
C ASN A 84 -2.29 19.96 -7.15
N THR A 85 -2.43 18.82 -6.48
CA THR A 85 -3.67 18.19 -6.05
C THR A 85 -3.94 18.52 -4.58
N ASN A 86 -5.18 18.86 -4.21
CA ASN A 86 -5.54 19.00 -2.79
C ASN A 86 -5.25 17.70 -2.00
N LEU A 87 -5.09 17.75 -0.68
CA LEU A 87 -4.63 16.58 0.12
C LEU A 87 -5.45 15.29 -0.09
N SER A 88 -6.79 15.40 -0.16
CA SER A 88 -7.66 14.25 -0.40
C SER A 88 -7.45 13.64 -1.79
N SER A 89 -7.25 14.49 -2.81
CA SER A 89 -6.95 14.03 -4.16
C SER A 89 -5.50 13.52 -4.30
N LEU A 90 -4.53 14.11 -3.58
CA LEU A 90 -3.16 13.63 -3.55
C LEU A 90 -3.08 12.18 -3.09
N LYS A 91 -3.72 11.87 -1.96
CA LYS A 91 -3.78 10.51 -1.44
C LYS A 91 -4.36 9.53 -2.46
N ALA A 92 -5.47 9.88 -3.10
CA ALA A 92 -6.07 9.06 -4.14
C ALA A 92 -5.13 8.84 -5.34
N HIS A 93 -4.43 9.88 -5.79
CA HIS A 93 -3.44 9.75 -6.88
C HIS A 93 -2.24 8.88 -6.51
N ILE A 94 -1.76 8.95 -5.27
CA ILE A 94 -0.69 8.06 -4.78
C ILE A 94 -1.17 6.61 -4.75
N MET A 95 -2.39 6.34 -4.26
CA MET A 95 -2.93 4.97 -4.28
C MET A 95 -3.12 4.47 -5.71
N LYS A 96 -3.64 5.30 -6.62
CA LYS A 96 -3.77 4.97 -8.04
C LYS A 96 -2.44 4.58 -8.67
N ALA A 97 -1.41 5.39 -8.45
CA ALA A 97 -0.07 5.12 -8.95
C ALA A 97 0.52 3.83 -8.36
N ALA A 98 0.28 3.57 -7.07
CA ALA A 98 0.68 2.32 -6.42
C ALA A 98 -0.05 1.10 -7.00
N VAL A 99 -1.36 1.17 -7.19
CA VAL A 99 -2.15 0.09 -7.81
C VAL A 99 -1.72 -0.14 -9.25
N GLN A 100 -1.47 0.92 -10.03
CA GLN A 100 -0.97 0.80 -11.40
C GLN A 100 0.38 0.09 -11.43
N TYR A 101 1.34 0.55 -10.62
CA TYR A 101 2.65 -0.09 -10.52
C TYR A 101 2.49 -1.57 -10.16
N LEU A 102 1.82 -1.89 -9.06
CA LEU A 102 1.63 -3.26 -8.61
C LEU A 102 0.95 -4.11 -9.69
N THR A 103 -0.08 -3.61 -10.36
CA THR A 103 -0.78 -4.33 -11.45
C THR A 103 0.16 -4.73 -12.60
N THR A 104 1.23 -3.97 -12.85
CA THR A 104 2.28 -4.36 -13.82
C THR A 104 3.23 -5.42 -13.28
N ARG A 105 3.39 -5.53 -11.95
CA ARG A 105 4.27 -6.50 -11.29
C ARG A 105 3.59 -7.84 -11.03
N LEU A 106 2.29 -7.83 -10.67
CA LEU A 106 1.55 -9.02 -10.26
C LEU A 106 1.63 -10.22 -11.23
N PRO A 107 1.64 -10.05 -12.57
CA PRO A 107 1.81 -11.17 -13.49
C PRO A 107 3.17 -11.89 -13.42
N HIS A 108 4.17 -11.28 -12.78
CA HIS A 108 5.56 -11.74 -12.77
C HIS A 108 6.01 -12.25 -11.40
N ILE A 109 5.09 -12.36 -10.44
CA ILE A 109 5.34 -12.85 -9.09
C ILE A 109 4.32 -13.94 -8.74
N ALA A 110 4.70 -14.87 -7.86
CA ALA A 110 3.81 -15.87 -7.31
C ALA A 110 3.18 -15.42 -5.99
N SER A 111 3.83 -14.53 -5.25
CA SER A 111 3.46 -14.18 -3.89
C SER A 111 3.60 -12.70 -3.56
N LEU A 112 2.61 -12.15 -2.85
CA LEU A 112 2.53 -10.76 -2.43
C LEU A 112 2.33 -10.65 -0.91
N GLY A 113 3.30 -10.07 -0.22
CA GLY A 113 3.20 -9.70 1.18
C GLY A 113 2.54 -8.34 1.37
N ILE A 114 1.61 -8.21 2.31
CA ILE A 114 0.98 -6.91 2.65
C ILE A 114 1.11 -6.61 4.13
N GLY A 115 1.51 -5.38 4.42
CA GLY A 115 1.51 -4.83 5.76
C GLY A 115 0.09 -4.54 6.28
N TRP A 116 -0.03 -3.52 7.11
CA TRP A 116 -1.29 -3.12 7.73
C TRP A 116 -1.40 -1.60 7.82
N GLY A 117 -2.51 -1.09 8.37
CA GLY A 117 -2.71 0.34 8.60
C GLY A 117 -3.45 1.06 7.47
N ASN A 118 -3.64 2.36 7.64
CA ASN A 118 -4.49 3.18 6.75
C ASN A 118 -3.99 3.15 5.30
N THR A 119 -2.70 3.33 5.06
CA THR A 119 -2.13 3.31 3.70
C THR A 119 -2.43 2.00 2.97
N MET A 120 -2.37 0.85 3.66
CA MET A 120 -2.71 -0.44 3.07
C MET A 120 -4.22 -0.59 2.86
N PHE A 121 -5.05 -0.07 3.78
CA PHE A 121 -6.50 -0.02 3.59
C PHE A 121 -6.89 0.78 2.34
N ASP A 122 -6.30 1.96 2.15
CA ASP A 122 -6.59 2.80 0.99
C ASP A 122 -6.07 2.17 -0.31
N LEU A 123 -4.89 1.55 -0.27
CA LEU A 123 -4.35 0.79 -1.40
C LEU A 123 -5.29 -0.35 -1.81
N VAL A 124 -5.71 -1.17 -0.85
CA VAL A 124 -6.64 -2.29 -1.09
C VAL A 124 -7.99 -1.77 -1.58
N ALA A 125 -8.47 -0.63 -1.09
CA ALA A 125 -9.69 0.00 -1.54
C ALA A 125 -9.61 0.48 -3.01
N GLU A 126 -8.44 0.94 -3.46
CA GLU A 126 -8.21 1.42 -4.82
C GLU A 126 -8.05 0.29 -5.85
N PHE A 127 -7.62 -0.91 -5.46
CA PHE A 127 -7.46 -2.01 -6.40
C PHE A 127 -8.76 -2.34 -7.17
N PRO A 128 -8.73 -2.48 -8.50
CA PRO A 128 -9.87 -2.94 -9.27
C PRO A 128 -10.10 -4.44 -9.08
N TYR A 129 -11.31 -4.91 -9.40
CA TYR A 129 -11.58 -6.34 -9.52
C TYR A 129 -10.96 -6.86 -10.82
N ARG A 130 -9.92 -7.69 -10.71
CA ARG A 130 -9.23 -8.28 -11.86
C ARG A 130 -8.53 -9.57 -11.45
N PRO A 131 -8.74 -10.71 -12.14
CA PRO A 131 -8.17 -11.98 -11.73
C PRO A 131 -6.66 -12.05 -11.93
N PHE A 132 -5.96 -12.56 -10.91
CA PHE A 132 -4.55 -12.97 -10.90
C PHE A 132 -4.45 -14.35 -10.24
N ALA A 133 -4.99 -15.38 -10.88
CA ALA A 133 -5.22 -16.69 -10.25
C ALA A 133 -3.96 -17.37 -9.68
N SER A 134 -2.79 -17.12 -10.27
CA SER A 134 -1.50 -17.67 -9.82
C SER A 134 -0.88 -16.92 -8.64
N LEU A 135 -1.48 -15.80 -8.22
CA LEU A 135 -0.99 -15.00 -7.10
C LEU A 135 -1.44 -15.60 -5.76
N HIS A 136 -0.58 -15.48 -4.76
CA HIS A 136 -0.87 -15.81 -3.37
C HIS A 136 -0.58 -14.60 -2.46
N ILE A 137 -1.53 -14.18 -1.64
CA ILE A 137 -1.37 -12.99 -0.78
C ILE A 137 -1.14 -13.41 0.67
N VAL A 138 -0.11 -12.85 1.30
CA VAL A 138 0.32 -13.21 2.67
C VAL A 138 0.35 -11.97 3.58
N PRO A 139 -0.21 -12.04 4.80
CA PRO A 139 -0.07 -10.97 5.78
C PRO A 139 1.35 -10.93 6.34
N LEU A 140 1.95 -9.75 6.43
CA LEU A 140 3.31 -9.56 6.97
C LEU A 140 3.35 -9.45 8.50
N ILE A 141 2.18 -9.34 9.14
CA ILE A 141 2.05 -9.10 10.57
C ILE A 141 0.73 -9.67 11.10
N GLY A 142 0.71 -10.07 12.38
CA GLY A 142 -0.49 -10.56 13.04
C GLY A 142 -1.63 -9.55 13.06
N GLY A 143 -2.79 -9.99 13.55
CA GLY A 143 -4.00 -9.21 13.61
C GLY A 143 -3.98 -8.14 14.70
N ILE A 144 -4.61 -7.00 14.43
CA ILE A 144 -4.94 -6.00 15.45
C ILE A 144 -6.32 -6.31 16.07
N SER A 145 -6.68 -5.60 17.13
CA SER A 145 -7.94 -5.79 17.83
C SER A 145 -9.16 -5.57 16.91
N ALA A 146 -10.18 -6.41 17.10
CA ALA A 146 -11.43 -6.43 16.33
C ALA A 146 -12.22 -5.10 16.37
N SER A 147 -11.90 -4.18 17.28
CA SER A 147 -12.48 -2.83 17.31
C SER A 147 -12.08 -1.96 16.10
N THR A 148 -11.05 -2.36 15.34
CA THR A 148 -10.46 -1.58 14.25
C THR A 148 -10.38 -2.37 12.92
N LYS A 149 -11.44 -3.14 12.61
CA LYS A 149 -11.51 -4.10 11.48
C LYS A 149 -10.92 -3.60 10.15
N LYS A 150 -11.11 -2.31 9.81
CA LYS A 150 -10.72 -1.77 8.50
C LYS A 150 -9.23 -1.89 8.19
N ILE A 151 -8.36 -1.81 9.19
CA ILE A 151 -6.89 -1.81 8.98
C ILE A 151 -6.22 -3.10 9.47
N HIS A 152 -7.01 -4.14 9.74
CA HIS A 152 -6.54 -5.45 10.18
C HIS A 152 -5.84 -6.19 9.02
N SER A 153 -4.62 -6.68 9.24
CA SER A 153 -3.78 -7.33 8.20
C SER A 153 -4.52 -8.44 7.46
N ASN A 154 -5.11 -9.41 8.18
CA ASN A 154 -5.85 -10.49 7.54
C ASN A 154 -7.12 -10.04 6.79
N ASP A 155 -7.81 -8.98 7.23
CA ASP A 155 -8.97 -8.44 6.53
C ASP A 155 -8.54 -7.74 5.23
N LEU A 156 -7.39 -7.06 5.23
CA LEU A 156 -6.80 -6.44 4.04
C LEU A 156 -6.39 -7.50 3.01
N VAL A 157 -5.72 -8.56 3.46
CA VAL A 157 -5.35 -9.71 2.63
C VAL A 157 -6.59 -10.35 2.01
N THR A 158 -7.61 -10.64 2.82
CA THR A 158 -8.85 -11.27 2.34
C THR A 158 -9.58 -10.37 1.32
N GLN A 159 -9.67 -9.07 1.58
CA GLN A 159 -10.31 -8.12 0.68
C GLN A 159 -9.57 -7.98 -0.65
N LEU A 160 -8.23 -7.92 -0.61
CA LEU A 160 -7.45 -7.85 -1.83
C LEU A 160 -7.54 -9.16 -2.61
N ALA A 161 -7.41 -10.31 -1.95
CA ALA A 161 -7.53 -11.62 -2.59
C ALA A 161 -8.88 -11.79 -3.29
N LYS A 162 -9.96 -11.27 -2.68
CA LYS A 162 -11.30 -11.25 -3.30
C LYS A 162 -11.35 -10.37 -4.56
N LYS A 163 -10.72 -9.20 -4.53
CA LYS A 163 -10.63 -8.32 -5.72
C LYS A 163 -9.79 -8.94 -6.83
N LEU A 164 -8.70 -9.60 -6.43
CA LEU A 164 -7.74 -10.22 -7.35
C LEU A 164 -8.07 -11.66 -7.73
N MET A 165 -9.15 -12.23 -7.16
CA MET A 165 -9.59 -13.62 -7.38
C MET A 165 -8.44 -14.63 -7.26
N CYS A 166 -7.66 -14.49 -6.20
CA CYS A 166 -6.45 -15.28 -5.98
C CYS A 166 -6.46 -15.92 -4.59
N SER A 167 -5.46 -16.76 -4.31
CA SER A 167 -5.34 -17.44 -3.02
C SER A 167 -4.70 -16.52 -1.97
N TYR A 168 -4.86 -16.86 -0.68
CA TYR A 168 -4.28 -16.10 0.41
C TYR A 168 -4.06 -16.93 1.68
N SER A 169 -3.15 -16.48 2.53
CA SER A 169 -2.89 -17.01 3.87
C SER A 169 -3.53 -16.14 4.96
N TYR A 170 -3.74 -16.72 6.14
CA TYR A 170 -4.30 -16.04 7.30
C TYR A 170 -3.38 -16.27 8.50
N LEU A 171 -2.85 -15.19 9.10
CA LEU A 171 -1.99 -15.32 10.27
C LEU A 171 -2.86 -15.34 11.53
N TYR A 172 -3.04 -16.54 12.10
CA TYR A 172 -3.86 -16.80 13.29
C TYR A 172 -3.19 -16.36 14.61
N SER A 173 -2.67 -15.15 14.63
CA SER A 173 -1.96 -14.58 15.79
C SER A 173 -2.33 -13.11 15.97
N PRO A 174 -2.40 -12.59 17.21
CA PRO A 174 -2.32 -11.14 17.42
C PRO A 174 -0.97 -10.63 16.90
N PHE A 175 -0.92 -9.35 16.52
CA PHE A 175 0.34 -8.72 16.13
C PHE A 175 1.25 -8.42 17.32
N LEU A 176 0.70 -8.31 18.53
CA LEU A 176 1.42 -8.02 19.75
C LEU A 176 1.01 -9.01 20.84
N ALA A 177 1.95 -9.83 21.29
CA ALA A 177 1.75 -10.71 22.44
C ALA A 177 1.76 -9.91 23.75
N THR A 178 1.09 -10.40 24.79
CA THR A 178 1.10 -9.75 26.11
C THR A 178 2.47 -9.86 26.79
N THR A 179 3.16 -10.99 26.59
CA THR A 179 4.51 -11.23 27.11
C THR A 179 5.42 -11.85 26.04
N LEU A 180 6.73 -11.88 26.30
CA LEU A 180 7.70 -12.51 25.39
C LEU A 180 7.48 -14.03 25.33
N GLU A 181 7.20 -14.65 26.47
CA GLU A 181 6.92 -16.08 26.59
C GLU A 181 5.68 -16.46 25.77
N MET A 182 4.63 -15.64 25.79
CA MET A 182 3.44 -15.85 24.97
C MET A 182 3.78 -15.79 23.48
N LYS A 183 4.62 -14.84 23.05
CA LYS A 183 5.09 -14.79 21.66
C LYS A 183 5.82 -16.08 21.30
N GLU A 184 6.77 -16.51 22.12
CA GLU A 184 7.55 -17.73 21.86
C GLU A 184 6.64 -18.95 21.72
N GLN A 185 5.64 -19.10 22.61
CA GLN A 185 4.64 -20.17 22.53
C GLN A 185 3.81 -20.10 21.25
N LEU A 186 3.32 -18.92 20.85
CA LEU A 186 2.57 -18.74 19.61
C LEU A 186 3.41 -19.09 18.38
N LEU A 187 4.70 -18.73 18.38
CA LEU A 187 5.61 -19.06 17.28
C LEU A 187 5.92 -20.56 17.15
N GLN A 188 5.66 -21.37 18.17
CA GLN A 188 5.77 -22.83 18.08
C GLN A 188 4.55 -23.49 17.43
N ILE A 189 3.43 -22.77 17.26
CA ILE A 189 2.24 -23.29 16.58
C ILE A 189 2.57 -23.44 15.08
N PRO A 190 2.50 -24.65 14.49
CA PRO A 190 2.94 -24.90 13.12
C PRO A 190 2.30 -23.97 12.08
N GLU A 191 1.01 -23.68 12.18
CA GLU A 191 0.27 -22.84 11.24
C GLU A 191 0.75 -21.37 11.28
N ILE A 192 1.09 -20.87 12.47
CA ILE A 192 1.66 -19.52 12.67
C ILE A 192 3.07 -19.47 12.11
N ALA A 193 3.90 -20.47 12.46
CA ALA A 193 5.28 -20.56 11.98
C ALA A 193 5.35 -20.66 10.46
N GLN A 194 4.47 -21.45 9.85
CA GLN A 194 4.36 -21.61 8.39
C GLN A 194 3.98 -20.28 7.72
N THR A 195 2.93 -19.61 8.19
CA THR A 195 2.49 -18.33 7.60
C THR A 195 3.59 -17.27 7.70
N LEU A 196 4.34 -17.21 8.81
CA LEU A 196 5.48 -16.31 8.94
C LEU A 196 6.65 -16.72 8.03
N SER A 197 6.85 -18.01 7.78
CA SER A 197 7.83 -18.49 6.78
C SER A 197 7.45 -18.05 5.38
N GLU A 198 6.17 -18.17 4.99
CA GLU A 198 5.63 -17.68 3.73
C GLU A 198 5.84 -16.16 3.60
N ALA A 199 5.53 -15.40 4.66
CA ALA A 199 5.68 -13.94 4.68
C ALA A 199 7.13 -13.48 4.44
N ARG A 200 8.14 -14.25 4.90
CA ARG A 200 9.57 -13.96 4.68
C ARG A 200 10.04 -14.27 3.26
N GLN A 201 9.32 -15.11 2.54
CA GLN A 201 9.71 -15.63 1.23
C GLN A 201 8.86 -15.08 0.09
N VAL A 202 8.01 -14.09 0.36
CA VAL A 202 7.23 -13.46 -0.70
C VAL A 202 8.14 -12.83 -1.76
N ASP A 203 7.69 -12.81 -3.00
CA ASP A 203 8.44 -12.21 -4.10
C ASP A 203 8.42 -10.68 -4.03
N LEU A 204 7.29 -10.12 -3.57
CA LEU A 204 7.07 -8.68 -3.42
C LEU A 204 6.33 -8.40 -2.11
N ALA A 205 6.77 -7.38 -1.36
CA ALA A 205 6.05 -6.84 -0.21
C ALA A 205 5.62 -5.39 -0.42
N VAL A 206 4.43 -5.02 0.05
CA VAL A 206 3.95 -3.63 0.07
C VAL A 206 3.65 -3.20 1.49
N VAL A 207 4.28 -2.10 1.91
CA VAL A 207 4.23 -1.62 3.29
C VAL A 207 4.04 -0.12 3.36
N GLY A 208 3.34 0.33 4.41
CA GLY A 208 3.40 1.73 4.84
C GLY A 208 4.61 1.97 5.73
N ILE A 209 5.00 3.24 5.86
CA ILE A 209 6.03 3.68 6.79
C ILE A 209 5.35 4.45 7.93
N GLY A 210 5.66 4.08 9.17
CA GLY A 210 5.12 4.67 10.37
C GLY A 210 6.11 5.57 11.11
N VAL A 211 5.60 6.24 12.13
CA VAL A 211 6.33 7.12 13.05
C VAL A 211 5.91 6.77 14.46
N ALA A 212 6.83 6.88 15.43
CA ALA A 212 6.49 6.79 16.84
C ALA A 212 6.04 8.16 17.34
N SER A 213 4.74 8.43 17.27
CA SER A 213 4.13 9.66 17.78
C SER A 213 2.75 9.39 18.36
N LYS A 214 2.24 10.28 19.23
CA LYS A 214 0.86 10.18 19.75
C LYS A 214 -0.21 10.20 18.64
N SER A 215 0.10 10.79 17.48
CA SER A 215 -0.82 10.82 16.31
C SER A 215 -0.77 9.55 15.46
N ALA A 216 0.19 8.67 15.71
CA ALA A 216 0.39 7.44 14.96
C ALA A 216 -0.80 6.48 15.12
N THR A 217 -0.98 5.63 14.11
CA THR A 217 -2.06 4.63 14.10
C THR A 217 -1.99 3.74 15.34
N LEU A 218 -0.78 3.26 15.70
CA LEU A 218 -0.55 2.42 16.88
C LEU A 218 -1.02 3.06 18.20
N SER A 219 -0.81 4.37 18.38
CA SER A 219 -1.32 5.09 19.56
C SER A 219 -2.84 5.23 19.51
N LYS A 220 -3.41 5.59 18.35
CA LYS A 220 -4.86 5.75 18.18
C LYS A 220 -5.66 4.47 18.41
N VAL A 221 -5.07 3.32 18.08
CA VAL A 221 -5.69 2.01 18.29
C VAL A 221 -5.41 1.41 19.67
N GLY A 222 -4.73 2.15 20.56
CA GLY A 222 -4.54 1.79 21.96
C GLY A 222 -3.45 0.77 22.23
N TYR A 223 -2.54 0.54 21.28
CA TYR A 223 -1.43 -0.42 21.43
C TYR A 223 -0.14 0.19 21.99
N LEU A 224 -0.07 1.52 22.03
CA LEU A 224 0.99 2.25 22.73
C LEU A 224 0.35 3.01 23.89
N SER A 225 0.73 2.66 25.12
CA SER A 225 0.44 3.48 26.29
C SER A 225 1.24 4.79 26.24
N GLU A 226 0.89 5.76 27.08
CA GLU A 226 1.71 6.99 27.18
C GLU A 226 3.14 6.68 27.64
N GLU A 227 3.32 5.68 28.51
CA GLU A 227 4.63 5.22 28.95
C GLU A 227 5.43 4.59 27.80
N ASP A 228 4.78 3.79 26.93
CA ASP A 228 5.42 3.23 25.75
C ASP A 228 5.89 4.34 24.80
N VAL A 229 5.05 5.35 24.55
CA VAL A 229 5.42 6.49 23.69
C VAL A 229 6.61 7.23 24.29
N LEU A 230 6.61 7.51 25.60
CA LEU A 230 7.72 8.18 26.27
C LEU A 230 9.02 7.33 26.24
N ALA A 231 8.90 6.02 26.39
CA ALA A 231 10.04 5.11 26.30
C ALA A 231 10.62 5.07 24.86
N LEU A 232 9.76 5.07 23.85
CA LEU A 232 10.13 5.14 22.44
C LEU A 232 10.81 6.49 22.10
N GLU A 233 10.27 7.61 22.59
CA GLU A 233 10.88 8.93 22.44
C GLU A 233 12.29 8.98 23.06
N LYS A 234 12.47 8.41 24.26
CA LYS A 234 13.80 8.29 24.92
C LYS A 234 14.76 7.38 24.16
N SER A 235 14.27 6.43 23.37
CA SER A 235 15.07 5.45 22.63
C SER A 235 15.51 5.93 21.24
N ASN A 236 15.38 7.23 20.93
CA ASN A 236 15.74 7.82 19.64
C ASN A 236 15.06 7.14 18.43
N VAL A 237 13.81 6.69 18.59
CA VAL A 237 13.03 6.09 17.51
C VAL A 237 12.94 7.05 16.32
N ALA A 238 13.28 6.55 15.14
CA ALA A 238 13.12 7.25 13.87
C ALA A 238 11.79 6.91 13.19
N GLY A 239 11.27 5.70 13.42
CA GLY A 239 9.95 5.27 12.96
C GLY A 239 9.77 3.77 13.04
N ASP A 240 8.80 3.25 12.28
CA ASP A 240 8.50 1.82 12.19
C ASP A 240 8.11 1.39 10.77
N ILE A 241 8.37 0.12 10.46
CA ILE A 241 7.75 -0.59 9.34
C ILE A 241 7.18 -1.89 9.91
N THR A 242 5.96 -2.26 9.50
CA THR A 242 5.26 -3.46 10.01
C THR A 242 5.28 -3.56 11.55
N SER A 243 5.13 -2.42 12.25
CA SER A 243 5.20 -2.31 13.71
C SER A 243 6.54 -2.74 14.34
N CYS A 244 7.61 -2.75 13.57
CA CYS A 244 8.98 -2.93 14.04
C CYS A 244 9.67 -1.55 14.09
N PHE A 245 9.91 -1.04 15.30
CA PHE A 245 10.54 0.25 15.53
C PHE A 245 12.04 0.20 15.28
N PHE A 246 12.58 1.24 14.66
CA PHE A 246 14.02 1.42 14.44
C PHE A 246 14.50 2.82 14.84
N ASP A 247 15.79 2.94 15.14
CA ASP A 247 16.44 4.18 15.51
C ASP A 247 17.01 4.95 14.30
N LYS A 248 17.62 6.10 14.56
CA LYS A 248 18.26 6.95 13.53
C LYS A 248 19.50 6.33 12.87
N THR A 249 20.03 5.25 13.42
CA THR A 249 21.11 4.46 12.82
C THR A 249 20.58 3.28 12.00
N GLY A 250 19.26 3.18 11.89
CA GLY A 250 18.54 2.13 11.18
C GLY A 250 18.42 0.84 11.98
N ASN A 251 18.96 0.72 13.19
CA ASN A 251 18.90 -0.53 13.95
C ASN A 251 17.51 -0.72 14.57
N GLU A 252 17.03 -1.96 14.59
CA GLU A 252 15.83 -2.32 15.35
C GLU A 252 16.05 -1.99 16.83
N ILE A 253 15.07 -1.33 17.43
CA ILE A 253 15.16 -0.94 18.84
C ILE A 253 14.87 -2.15 19.72
N SER A 254 15.76 -2.42 20.68
CA SER A 254 15.58 -3.48 21.67
C SER A 254 14.60 -3.04 22.77
N CYS A 255 13.34 -2.85 22.42
CA CYS A 255 12.25 -2.53 23.34
C CYS A 255 11.28 -3.72 23.52
N SER A 256 10.58 -3.73 24.65
CA SER A 256 9.54 -4.74 24.95
C SER A 256 8.50 -4.85 23.84
N PHE A 257 8.17 -3.75 23.16
CA PHE A 257 7.21 -3.74 22.06
C PHE A 257 7.70 -4.62 20.89
N ASN A 258 8.85 -4.31 20.30
CA ASN A 258 9.44 -5.09 19.21
C ASN A 258 9.64 -6.56 19.57
N LEU A 259 10.10 -6.82 20.80
CA LEU A 259 10.32 -8.18 21.29
C LEU A 259 9.03 -8.99 21.32
N ARG A 260 7.87 -8.38 21.59
CA ARG A 260 6.56 -9.04 21.63
C ARG A 260 5.78 -9.00 20.32
N THR A 261 6.25 -8.26 19.32
CA THR A 261 5.61 -8.19 18.00
C THR A 261 5.72 -9.52 17.26
N ILE A 262 4.61 -9.96 16.65
CA ILE A 262 4.49 -11.16 15.82
C ILE A 262 4.22 -10.72 14.37
N GLY A 263 5.25 -10.85 13.55
CA GLY A 263 5.30 -10.43 12.16
C GLY A 263 6.75 -10.50 11.67
N ILE A 264 7.00 -10.08 10.44
CA ILE A 264 8.37 -9.99 9.93
C ILE A 264 9.11 -8.78 10.47
N GLY A 265 10.39 -8.96 10.82
CA GLY A 265 11.31 -7.89 11.23
C GLY A 265 11.94 -7.16 10.03
N LEU A 266 12.75 -6.14 10.29
CA LEU A 266 13.38 -5.33 9.23
C LEU A 266 14.44 -6.10 8.46
N LYS A 267 15.18 -6.98 9.14
CA LYS A 267 16.16 -7.86 8.48
C LYS A 267 15.49 -8.82 7.51
N GLU A 268 14.34 -9.36 7.90
CA GLU A 268 13.54 -10.29 7.08
C GLU A 268 12.89 -9.55 5.92
N LEU A 269 12.30 -8.37 6.18
CA LEU A 269 11.75 -7.49 5.15
C LEU A 269 12.80 -7.13 4.09
N ARG A 270 14.02 -6.76 4.51
CA ARG A 270 15.13 -6.43 3.59
C ARG A 270 15.56 -7.60 2.70
N ALA A 271 15.30 -8.84 3.10
CA ALA A 271 15.66 -10.02 2.32
C ALA A 271 14.67 -10.31 1.18
N ILE A 272 13.48 -9.70 1.21
CA ILE A 272 12.46 -9.84 0.16
C ILE A 272 12.97 -9.18 -1.13
N PRO A 273 12.83 -9.83 -2.32
CA PRO A 273 13.38 -9.32 -3.57
C PRO A 273 12.93 -7.90 -3.93
N GLU A 274 11.64 -7.60 -3.72
CA GLU A 274 11.07 -6.27 -3.96
C GLU A 274 10.21 -5.81 -2.79
N VAL A 275 10.55 -4.67 -2.19
CA VAL A 275 9.76 -4.08 -1.10
C VAL A 275 9.37 -2.66 -1.49
N VAL A 276 8.06 -2.49 -1.70
CA VAL A 276 7.43 -1.23 -2.08
C VAL A 276 6.96 -0.50 -0.82
N GLY A 277 7.62 0.59 -0.49
CA GLY A 277 7.18 1.50 0.56
C GLY A 277 6.30 2.62 0.03
N ILE A 278 5.27 2.98 0.78
CA ILE A 278 4.39 4.12 0.49
C ILE A 278 4.39 5.08 1.68
N ALA A 279 4.83 6.32 1.46
CA ALA A 279 4.80 7.39 2.45
C ALA A 279 4.80 8.76 1.78
N TYR A 280 4.03 9.71 2.29
CA TYR A 280 3.86 11.03 1.67
C TYR A 280 3.58 12.18 2.66
N GLU A 281 3.36 11.86 3.93
CA GLU A 281 3.15 12.85 4.98
C GLU A 281 4.48 13.40 5.49
N LYS A 282 4.54 14.72 5.73
CA LYS A 282 5.75 15.43 6.18
C LYS A 282 6.39 14.82 7.42
N GLU A 283 5.57 14.38 8.38
CA GLU A 283 6.05 13.72 9.60
C GLU A 283 6.78 12.40 9.35
N LYS A 284 6.53 11.72 8.22
CA LYS A 284 7.17 10.44 7.87
C LYS A 284 8.50 10.59 7.16
N VAL A 285 8.92 11.80 6.78
CA VAL A 285 10.16 12.03 6.00
C VAL A 285 11.38 11.43 6.68
N ALA A 286 11.53 11.61 8.01
CA ALA A 286 12.68 11.06 8.74
C ALA A 286 12.68 9.52 8.73
N SER A 287 11.53 8.91 9.00
CA SER A 287 11.35 7.45 8.97
C SER A 287 11.60 6.88 7.56
N ALA A 288 11.06 7.53 6.53
CA ALA A 288 11.26 7.15 5.13
C ALA A 288 12.73 7.27 4.71
N TYR A 289 13.41 8.33 5.11
CA TYR A 289 14.83 8.51 4.83
C TYR A 289 15.66 7.35 5.39
N ILE A 290 15.47 6.99 6.67
CA ILE A 290 16.19 5.86 7.28
C ILE A 290 15.82 4.55 6.60
N SER A 291 14.54 4.34 6.27
CA SER A 291 14.07 3.13 5.58
C SER A 291 14.74 2.93 4.22
N LEU A 292 14.88 4.01 3.44
CA LEU A 292 15.54 3.99 2.13
C LEU A 292 17.06 3.85 2.27
N LYS A 293 17.68 4.61 3.19
CA LYS A 293 19.13 4.57 3.45
C LYS A 293 19.61 3.19 3.86
N HIS A 294 18.84 2.50 4.70
CA HIS A 294 19.18 1.15 5.19
C HIS A 294 18.65 0.03 4.29
N LYS A 295 18.06 0.39 3.14
CA LYS A 295 17.54 -0.55 2.13
C LYS A 295 16.52 -1.54 2.68
N TYR A 296 15.70 -1.09 3.64
CA TYR A 296 14.51 -1.85 4.06
C TYR A 296 13.44 -1.87 2.96
N LEU A 297 13.52 -0.89 2.07
CA LEU A 297 12.68 -0.72 0.90
C LEU A 297 13.60 -0.50 -0.30
N ASN A 298 13.24 -1.05 -1.45
CA ASN A 298 13.95 -0.80 -2.72
C ASN A 298 13.05 -0.18 -3.78
N SER A 299 11.74 -0.14 -3.55
CA SER A 299 10.78 0.58 -4.38
C SER A 299 10.00 1.58 -3.52
N PHE A 300 9.75 2.79 -4.03
CA PHE A 300 9.13 3.85 -3.22
C PHE A 300 8.10 4.69 -3.98
N ILE A 301 6.96 4.97 -3.36
CA ILE A 301 5.90 5.77 -3.95
C ILE A 301 5.54 6.90 -2.98
N THR A 302 5.63 8.13 -3.46
CA THR A 302 5.55 9.33 -2.61
C THR A 302 5.03 10.55 -3.37
N ASN A 303 4.99 11.70 -2.70
CA ASN A 303 4.68 13.00 -3.31
C ASN A 303 5.94 13.86 -3.48
N GLU A 304 5.79 14.93 -4.24
CA GLU A 304 6.85 15.89 -4.56
C GLU A 304 7.45 16.55 -3.29
N ASP A 305 6.64 16.86 -2.27
CA ASP A 305 7.14 17.48 -1.02
C ASP A 305 8.08 16.54 -0.25
N THR A 306 7.67 15.27 -0.11
CA THR A 306 8.48 14.26 0.56
C THR A 306 9.73 13.95 -0.26
N ALA A 307 9.59 13.85 -1.59
CA ALA A 307 10.72 13.64 -2.49
C ALA A 307 11.80 14.73 -2.37
N LEU A 308 11.40 16.00 -2.39
CA LEU A 308 12.30 17.14 -2.18
C LEU A 308 12.97 17.08 -0.81
N SER A 309 12.19 16.80 0.24
CA SER A 309 12.72 16.70 1.60
C SER A 309 13.75 15.58 1.73
N LEU A 310 13.49 14.40 1.15
CA LEU A 310 14.42 13.26 1.14
C LEU A 310 15.74 13.56 0.40
N LEU A 311 15.70 14.36 -0.67
CA LEU A 311 16.93 14.77 -1.37
C LEU A 311 17.81 15.67 -0.49
N ASN A 312 17.21 16.50 0.36
CA ASN A 312 17.91 17.41 1.26
C ASN A 312 18.40 16.74 2.56
N MET A 313 17.96 15.52 2.85
CA MET A 313 18.50 14.73 3.96
C MET A 313 19.96 14.33 3.67
N PRO A 314 20.77 14.08 4.69
CA PRO A 314 22.20 13.76 4.52
C PRO A 314 22.47 12.42 3.84
#